data_AF-A0A920UJZ9-F1
#
_entry.id   AF-A0A920UJZ9-F1
#
_cell.length_a   1.000
_cell.length_b   1.000
_cell.length_c   1.000
_cell.angle_alpha   90.00
_cell.angle_beta   90.00
_cell.angle_gamma   90.00
#
_symmetry.space_group_name_H-M   'P 1'
#
loop_
_entity.id
_entity.type
_entity.pdbx_description
1 polymer ?
#
loop_
_entity_poly.entity_id
_entity_poly.type
_entity_poly.pdbx_seq_one_letter_code
_entity_poly.pdbx_strand_id
1 'polypeptide(L)'
;MKILKRPLLIISVIIITIIFVIMTPSLWKNKIQDQLNYQLSQRGDWELKLNKLQGHLLFNVTIDSVYLINSNSSNISISKVDLKLNLIKSLFGHPSLKYLRLTDLSTNLYRSDKTIYTKSDPFELKSILEKKMSIDRLYVNGMISIPEIKIINDFIFDFDGRFDIDMNSIDLDVFRLFVSLDSTEFDMQLVDSKISLLPGKIVCNNLNGHIDSLGLSGQFFYSWLDKDEMKMDLFIDKYEIPKTFFESLPLQPKFSALETEIHIQSDLKNFEGNITLSNHLGLSTSGKISLTNFDNFVSIDEIKLKGDNASLSIMVYIRKMVSLILQLN
;
A
#
# COMPACT_ATOMS: atom_id res chain seq x y z
N MET A 1 -35.65 8.96 52.39
CA MET A 1 -34.61 8.83 51.33
C MET A 1 -34.36 7.40 50.79
N LYS A 2 -34.80 6.30 51.43
CA LYS A 2 -34.61 4.93 50.88
C LYS A 2 -35.66 4.52 49.81
N ILE A 3 -36.87 5.06 49.87
CA ILE A 3 -37.99 4.67 48.99
C ILE A 3 -37.81 5.17 47.55
N LEU A 4 -37.16 6.32 47.34
CA LEU A 4 -36.89 6.86 46.00
C LEU A 4 -35.75 6.12 45.26
N LYS A 5 -34.88 5.38 45.99
CA LYS A 5 -33.71 4.72 45.40
C LYS A 5 -34.07 3.48 44.57
N ARG A 6 -35.10 2.73 44.99
CA ARG A 6 -35.51 1.48 44.34
C ARG A 6 -36.14 1.67 42.94
N PRO A 7 -37.11 2.59 42.73
CA PRO A 7 -37.65 2.84 41.40
C PRO A 7 -36.61 3.48 40.46
N LEU A 8 -35.74 4.34 41.00
CA LEU A 8 -34.69 5.01 40.22
C LEU A 8 -33.62 4.01 39.75
N LEU A 9 -33.30 3.01 40.58
CA LEU A 9 -32.43 1.90 40.19
C LEU A 9 -33.08 1.01 39.12
N ILE A 10 -34.38 0.70 39.23
CA ILE A 10 -35.11 -0.07 38.21
C ILE A 10 -35.12 0.67 36.87
N ILE A 11 -35.42 1.98 36.89
CA ILE A 11 -35.40 2.82 35.67
C ILE A 11 -33.99 2.84 35.07
N SER A 12 -32.94 2.97 35.89
CA SER A 12 -31.55 2.94 35.41
C SER A 12 -31.21 1.61 34.74
N VAL A 13 -31.61 0.48 35.32
CA VAL A 13 -31.40 -0.85 34.72
C VAL A 13 -32.12 -0.98 33.38
N ILE A 14 -33.36 -0.49 33.29
CA ILE A 14 -34.14 -0.48 32.03
C ILE A 14 -33.43 0.35 30.96
N ILE A 15 -32.99 1.58 31.31
CA ILE A 15 -32.29 2.46 30.39
C ILE A 15 -30.98 1.82 29.90
N ILE A 16 -30.18 1.25 30.79
CA ILE A 16 -28.93 0.56 30.44
C ILE A 16 -29.21 -0.60 29.48
N THR A 17 -30.27 -1.37 29.75
CA THR A 17 -30.68 -2.50 28.91
C THR A 17 -31.10 -2.04 27.51
N ILE A 18 -31.89 -0.96 27.41
CA ILE A 18 -32.30 -0.39 26.12
C ILE A 18 -31.09 0.11 25.34
N ILE A 19 -30.18 0.84 25.98
CA ILE A 19 -28.93 1.32 25.35
C ILE A 19 -28.12 0.14 24.84
N PHE A 20 -27.98 -0.92 25.65
CA PHE A 20 -27.26 -2.13 25.26
C PHE A 20 -27.89 -2.80 24.04
N VAL A 21 -29.22 -2.97 24.00
CA VAL A 21 -29.90 -3.53 22.83
C VAL A 21 -29.70 -2.64 21.59
N ILE A 22 -29.83 -1.32 21.72
CA ILE A 22 -29.64 -0.38 20.62
C ILE A 22 -28.20 -0.40 20.08
N MET A 23 -27.21 -0.74 20.89
CA MET A 23 -25.82 -0.91 20.46
C MET A 23 -25.56 -2.20 19.67
N THR A 24 -26.60 -2.99 19.39
CA THR A 24 -26.52 -4.13 18.46
C THR A 24 -26.46 -3.63 17.01
N PRO A 25 -25.37 -3.89 16.27
CA PRO A 25 -25.14 -3.31 14.96
C PRO A 25 -26.13 -3.83 13.90
N SER A 26 -26.66 -5.04 14.04
CA SER A 26 -27.66 -5.60 13.12
C SER A 26 -28.92 -4.75 12.98
N LEU A 27 -29.33 -4.04 14.04
CA LEU A 27 -30.47 -3.11 14.03
C LEU A 27 -30.23 -1.91 13.12
N TRP A 28 -28.96 -1.56 12.88
CA TRP A 28 -28.55 -0.39 12.12
C TRP A 28 -28.05 -0.73 10.72
N LYS A 29 -28.04 -2.02 10.33
CA LYS A 29 -27.45 -2.51 9.08
C LYS A 29 -27.86 -1.67 7.87
N ASN A 30 -29.17 -1.50 7.64
CA ASN A 30 -29.69 -0.79 6.47
C ASN A 30 -29.25 0.68 6.48
N LYS A 31 -29.38 1.34 7.63
CA LYS A 31 -28.97 2.75 7.78
C LYS A 31 -27.48 2.96 7.55
N ILE A 32 -26.64 2.03 8.03
CA ILE A 32 -25.19 2.06 7.79
C ILE A 32 -24.91 1.88 6.30
N GLN A 33 -25.53 0.89 5.66
CA GLN A 33 -25.37 0.62 4.23
C GLN A 33 -25.81 1.82 3.38
N ASP A 34 -26.98 2.41 3.64
CA ASP A 34 -27.49 3.56 2.90
C ASP A 34 -26.56 4.78 3.04
N GLN A 35 -26.04 5.03 4.24
CA GLN A 35 -25.10 6.11 4.49
C GLN A 35 -23.76 5.89 3.76
N LEU A 36 -23.25 4.65 3.75
CA LEU A 36 -22.03 4.30 3.02
C LEU A 36 -22.25 4.44 1.51
N ASN A 37 -23.38 3.95 0.99
CA ASN A 37 -23.75 4.05 -0.43
C ASN A 37 -23.87 5.50 -0.87
N TYR A 38 -24.48 6.37 -0.06
CA TYR A 38 -24.54 7.78 -0.36
C TYR A 38 -23.14 8.41 -0.48
N GLN A 39 -22.19 8.03 0.38
CA GLN A 39 -20.81 8.55 0.30
C GLN A 39 -20.04 7.98 -0.89
N LEU A 40 -20.23 6.69 -1.18
CA LEU A 40 -19.59 5.98 -2.27
C LEU A 40 -20.10 6.43 -3.65
N SER A 41 -21.39 6.75 -3.78
CA SER A 41 -21.97 7.23 -5.04
C SER A 41 -21.39 8.59 -5.46
N GLN A 42 -21.06 9.45 -4.50
CA GLN A 42 -20.38 10.73 -4.79
C GLN A 42 -18.93 10.56 -5.28
N ARG A 43 -18.36 9.35 -5.18
CA ARG A 43 -16.95 9.04 -5.46
C ARG A 43 -16.76 7.99 -6.55
N GLY A 44 -17.72 7.88 -7.47
CA GLY A 44 -17.59 7.04 -8.66
C GLY A 44 -18.62 5.93 -8.78
N ASP A 45 -19.88 6.18 -8.38
CA ASP A 45 -21.01 5.27 -8.62
C ASP A 45 -20.82 3.83 -8.09
N TRP A 46 -20.18 3.71 -6.92
CA TRP A 46 -20.05 2.44 -6.20
C TRP A 46 -21.29 2.16 -5.35
N GLU A 47 -21.77 0.91 -5.41
CA GLU A 47 -22.82 0.38 -4.54
C GLU A 47 -22.22 -0.69 -3.62
N LEU A 48 -22.40 -0.50 -2.31
CA LEU A 48 -22.01 -1.43 -1.26
C LEU A 48 -23.20 -2.24 -0.74
N LYS A 49 -22.98 -3.55 -0.59
CA LYS A 49 -23.92 -4.52 -0.02
C LYS A 49 -23.27 -5.26 1.13
N LEU A 50 -23.92 -5.20 2.29
CA LEU A 50 -23.53 -5.92 3.50
C LEU A 50 -24.41 -7.17 3.63
N ASN A 51 -23.80 -8.34 3.84
CA ASN A 51 -24.57 -9.58 4.03
C ASN A 51 -25.13 -9.68 5.45
N LYS A 52 -24.27 -10.00 6.43
CA LYS A 52 -24.68 -10.17 7.82
C LYS A 52 -23.76 -9.35 8.72
N LEU A 53 -24.37 -8.49 9.54
CA LEU A 53 -23.69 -7.61 10.49
C LEU A 53 -24.00 -8.11 11.90
N GLN A 54 -22.98 -8.51 12.65
CA GLN A 54 -23.11 -9.17 13.96
C GLN A 54 -22.21 -8.52 15.02
N GLY A 55 -22.43 -8.91 16.28
CA GLY A 55 -21.62 -8.47 17.41
C GLY A 55 -22.26 -7.32 18.17
N HIS A 56 -21.45 -6.41 18.68
CA HIS A 56 -21.92 -5.29 19.51
C HIS A 56 -20.97 -4.10 19.39
N LEU A 57 -21.50 -2.87 19.26
CA LEU A 57 -20.68 -1.66 19.04
C LEU A 57 -19.71 -1.35 20.20
N LEU A 58 -20.01 -1.83 21.41
CA LEU A 58 -19.07 -1.74 22.56
C LEU A 58 -17.93 -2.76 22.53
N PHE A 59 -18.05 -3.80 21.70
CA PHE A 59 -17.14 -4.92 21.63
C PHE A 59 -16.66 -5.10 20.18
N ASN A 60 -16.68 -6.34 19.70
CA ASN A 60 -16.29 -6.68 18.35
C ASN A 60 -17.54 -6.65 17.48
N VAL A 61 -17.39 -6.10 16.28
CA VAL A 61 -18.39 -6.13 15.21
C VAL A 61 -17.80 -6.93 14.07
N THR A 62 -18.60 -7.83 13.52
CA THR A 62 -18.21 -8.70 12.41
C THR A 62 -19.19 -8.55 11.26
N ILE A 63 -18.67 -8.50 10.03
CA ILE A 63 -19.43 -8.53 8.79
C ILE A 63 -18.98 -9.74 7.98
N ASP A 64 -19.90 -10.68 7.71
CA ASP A 64 -19.56 -11.98 7.09
C ASP A 64 -19.39 -11.93 5.57
N SER A 65 -19.74 -10.80 4.93
CA SER A 65 -19.40 -10.51 3.53
C SER A 65 -19.69 -9.05 3.23
N VAL A 66 -18.78 -8.40 2.52
CA VAL A 66 -18.96 -7.06 1.96
C VAL A 66 -18.72 -7.13 0.46
N TYR A 67 -19.64 -6.58 -0.32
CA TYR A 67 -19.50 -6.46 -1.77
C TYR A 67 -19.60 -5.00 -2.15
N LEU A 68 -18.66 -4.51 -2.96
CA LEU A 68 -18.76 -3.24 -3.65
C LEU A 68 -18.82 -3.53 -5.14
N ILE A 69 -19.80 -2.93 -5.82
CA ILE A 69 -20.04 -3.11 -7.25
C ILE A 69 -20.04 -1.73 -7.89
N ASN A 70 -19.33 -1.59 -8.98
CA ASN A 70 -19.29 -0.37 -9.78
C ASN A 70 -20.10 -0.56 -11.08
N SER A 71 -20.60 0.55 -11.63
CA SER A 71 -21.27 0.56 -12.93
C SER A 71 -20.38 0.10 -14.09
N ASN A 72 -19.05 0.26 -14.00
CA ASN A 72 -18.09 -0.19 -15.00
C ASN A 72 -17.75 -1.70 -14.91
N SER A 73 -18.55 -2.49 -14.19
CA SER A 73 -18.32 -3.92 -13.88
C SER A 73 -17.18 -4.20 -12.89
N SER A 74 -16.49 -3.17 -12.39
CA SER A 74 -15.52 -3.37 -11.31
C SER A 74 -16.22 -3.87 -10.06
N ASN A 75 -15.57 -4.74 -9.32
CA ASN A 75 -16.09 -5.26 -8.06
C ASN A 75 -14.97 -5.47 -7.04
N ILE A 76 -15.36 -5.34 -5.77
CA ILE A 76 -14.54 -5.67 -4.62
C ILE A 76 -15.39 -6.58 -3.74
N SER A 77 -14.82 -7.72 -3.34
CA SER A 77 -15.43 -8.62 -2.37
C SER A 77 -14.49 -8.76 -1.19
N ILE A 78 -15.05 -8.77 0.02
CA ILE A 78 -14.30 -9.00 1.26
C ILE A 78 -15.07 -10.08 2.01
N SER A 79 -14.41 -11.22 2.21
CA SER A 79 -15.05 -12.38 2.86
C SER A 79 -15.37 -12.11 4.31
N LYS A 80 -14.54 -11.35 5.02
CA LYS A 80 -14.84 -11.00 6.41
C LYS A 80 -14.28 -9.65 6.81
N VAL A 81 -15.11 -8.85 7.48
CA VAL A 81 -14.67 -7.61 8.14
C VAL A 81 -14.85 -7.74 9.64
N ASP A 82 -13.77 -7.66 10.40
CA ASP A 82 -13.82 -7.58 11.85
C ASP A 82 -13.34 -6.19 12.29
N LEU A 83 -14.12 -5.51 13.13
CA LEU A 83 -13.77 -4.18 13.63
C LEU A 83 -14.09 -4.01 15.11
N LYS A 84 -13.38 -3.08 15.76
CA LYS A 84 -13.67 -2.64 17.12
C LYS A 84 -13.49 -1.14 17.24
N LEU A 85 -14.53 -0.45 17.69
CA LEU A 85 -14.46 0.98 17.96
C LEU A 85 -13.52 1.25 19.13
N ASN A 86 -12.69 2.28 19.01
CA ASN A 86 -12.01 2.86 20.16
C ASN A 86 -12.92 3.92 20.77
N LEU A 87 -13.89 3.50 21.58
CA LEU A 87 -14.95 4.37 22.09
C LEU A 87 -14.43 5.55 22.89
N ILE A 88 -13.42 5.33 23.75
CA ILE A 88 -12.85 6.40 24.57
C ILE A 88 -12.20 7.46 23.67
N LYS A 89 -11.33 7.05 22.74
CA LYS A 89 -10.72 8.00 21.79
C LYS A 89 -11.76 8.68 20.90
N SER A 90 -12.77 7.93 20.45
CA SER A 90 -13.83 8.45 19.56
C SER A 90 -14.76 9.46 20.23
N LEU A 91 -15.02 9.32 21.53
CA LEU A 91 -15.88 10.24 22.28
C LEU A 91 -15.22 11.60 22.55
N PHE A 92 -13.90 11.63 22.69
CA PHE A 92 -13.14 12.84 23.08
C PHE A 92 -12.23 13.37 21.96
N GLY A 93 -12.35 12.82 20.74
CA GLY A 93 -11.46 13.15 19.63
C GLY A 93 -12.16 12.97 18.29
N HIS A 94 -11.48 12.30 17.37
CA HIS A 94 -12.01 11.95 16.05
C HIS A 94 -12.37 10.46 16.00
N PRO A 95 -13.16 10.02 15.00
CA PRO A 95 -13.46 8.61 14.80
C PRO A 95 -12.19 7.75 14.88
N SER A 96 -12.24 6.72 15.73
CA SER A 96 -11.08 5.88 16.01
C SER A 96 -11.48 4.41 16.14
N LEU A 97 -10.71 3.54 15.51
CA LEU A 97 -10.84 2.09 15.61
C LEU A 97 -9.65 1.52 16.38
N LYS A 98 -9.94 0.62 17.32
CA LYS A 98 -8.90 -0.17 17.97
C LYS A 98 -8.30 -1.19 16.99
N TYR A 99 -9.14 -1.76 16.13
CA TYR A 99 -8.67 -2.50 14.97
C TYR A 99 -9.71 -2.49 13.85
N LEU A 100 -9.23 -2.65 12.62
CA LEU A 100 -10.01 -2.99 11.43
C LEU A 100 -9.28 -4.10 10.69
N ARG A 101 -9.97 -5.21 10.45
CA ARG A 101 -9.44 -6.37 9.74
C ARG A 101 -10.32 -6.68 8.54
N LEU A 102 -9.74 -6.61 7.35
CA LEU A 102 -10.35 -6.98 6.08
C LEU A 102 -9.69 -8.29 5.64
N THR A 103 -10.42 -9.40 5.69
CA THR A 103 -9.91 -10.73 5.38
C THR A 103 -10.43 -11.24 4.05
N ASP A 104 -9.51 -11.78 3.26
CA ASP A 104 -9.72 -12.35 1.93
C ASP A 104 -10.45 -11.35 1.02
N LEU A 105 -9.80 -10.20 0.83
CA LEU A 105 -10.20 -9.21 -0.15
C LEU A 105 -9.88 -9.73 -1.56
N SER A 106 -10.82 -9.60 -2.49
CA SER A 106 -10.61 -9.88 -3.90
C SER A 106 -11.21 -8.76 -4.73
N THR A 107 -10.47 -8.28 -5.73
CA THR A 107 -10.94 -7.25 -6.64
C THR A 107 -10.93 -7.74 -8.08
N ASN A 108 -11.85 -7.21 -8.88
CA ASN A 108 -11.71 -7.11 -10.33
C ASN A 108 -11.91 -5.64 -10.68
N LEU A 109 -10.83 -4.93 -11.01
CA LEU A 109 -10.87 -3.50 -11.29
C LEU A 109 -10.67 -3.27 -12.79
N TYR A 110 -11.67 -2.68 -13.43
CA TYR A 110 -11.61 -2.21 -14.82
C TYR A 110 -11.26 -0.74 -14.85
N ARG A 111 -10.47 -0.32 -15.84
CA ARG A 111 -10.17 1.11 -16.03
C ARG A 111 -11.45 1.86 -16.37
N SER A 112 -11.51 3.09 -15.90
CA SER A 112 -12.56 4.02 -16.31
C SER A 112 -12.18 4.62 -17.66
N ASP A 113 -13.06 4.50 -18.65
CA ASP A 113 -12.91 5.16 -19.96
C ASP A 113 -12.97 6.70 -19.85
N LYS A 114 -13.48 7.23 -18.73
CA LYS A 114 -13.40 8.66 -18.44
C LYS A 114 -11.96 9.00 -18.10
N THR A 115 -11.24 9.49 -19.09
CA THR A 115 -10.00 10.21 -18.90
C THR A 115 -10.25 11.35 -17.91
N ILE A 116 -9.74 11.25 -16.69
CA ILE A 116 -9.80 12.35 -15.72
C ILE A 116 -8.68 13.33 -16.08
N TYR A 117 -8.75 13.91 -17.28
CA TYR A 117 -8.02 15.14 -17.56
C TYR A 117 -8.76 16.24 -16.83
N THR A 118 -8.46 16.43 -15.53
CA THR A 118 -8.59 17.67 -14.74
C THR A 118 -8.69 17.38 -13.24
N LYS A 119 -7.56 17.32 -12.54
CA LYS A 119 -7.39 17.81 -11.16
C LYS A 119 -5.91 17.69 -10.77
N SER A 120 -5.39 18.71 -10.10
CA SER A 120 -4.02 18.77 -9.55
C SER A 120 -3.76 17.77 -8.40
N ASP A 121 -4.70 16.88 -8.13
CA ASP A 121 -4.65 15.90 -7.05
C ASP A 121 -5.51 14.68 -7.45
N PRO A 122 -4.89 13.57 -7.88
CA PRO A 122 -5.60 12.38 -8.33
C PRO A 122 -6.35 11.67 -7.19
N PHE A 123 -6.08 12.02 -5.93
CA PHE A 123 -6.68 11.39 -4.75
C PHE A 123 -7.79 12.23 -4.09
N GLU A 124 -8.06 13.44 -4.58
CA GLU A 124 -8.97 14.42 -3.94
C GLU A 124 -8.73 14.57 -2.43
N LEU A 125 -7.46 14.56 -2.05
CA LEU A 125 -6.96 14.32 -0.70
C LEU A 125 -7.51 15.34 0.29
N LYS A 126 -7.68 16.60 -0.14
CA LYS A 126 -8.25 17.66 0.71
C LYS A 126 -9.57 17.25 1.38
N SER A 127 -10.49 16.64 0.64
CA SER A 127 -11.78 16.20 1.18
C SER A 127 -11.68 15.02 2.15
N ILE A 128 -10.58 14.26 2.06
CA ILE A 128 -10.28 13.10 2.90
C ILE A 128 -9.61 13.56 4.20
N LEU A 129 -8.62 14.46 4.12
CA LEU A 129 -7.87 15.00 5.26
C LEU A 129 -8.76 15.79 6.24
N GLU A 130 -9.83 16.42 5.75
CA GLU A 130 -10.85 17.04 6.60
C GLU A 130 -11.54 16.01 7.52
N LYS A 131 -11.60 14.75 7.11
CA LYS A 131 -12.20 13.63 7.87
C LYS A 131 -11.14 12.90 8.67
N LYS A 132 -10.65 13.54 9.73
CA LYS A 132 -9.70 12.95 10.70
C LYS A 132 -10.17 11.56 11.15
N MET A 133 -9.27 10.58 11.18
CA MET A 133 -9.57 9.22 11.61
C MET A 133 -8.30 8.52 12.07
N SER A 134 -8.39 7.59 13.03
CA SER A 134 -7.28 6.68 13.37
C SER A 134 -7.73 5.23 13.42
N ILE A 135 -6.82 4.33 13.09
CA ILE A 135 -6.95 2.89 13.26
C ILE A 135 -5.67 2.39 13.91
N ASP A 136 -5.76 2.02 15.19
CA ASP A 136 -4.60 1.58 15.98
C ASP A 136 -3.96 0.30 15.39
N ARG A 137 -4.75 -0.55 14.72
CA ARG A 137 -4.28 -1.71 13.96
C ARG A 137 -5.17 -1.99 12.74
N LEU A 138 -4.62 -1.81 11.54
CA LEU A 138 -5.24 -2.11 10.26
C LEU A 138 -4.61 -3.37 9.68
N TYR A 139 -5.41 -4.39 9.41
CA TYR A 139 -4.99 -5.58 8.69
C TYR A 139 -5.82 -5.75 7.42
N VAL A 140 -5.16 -5.97 6.29
CA VAL A 140 -5.80 -6.21 5.00
C VAL A 140 -5.01 -7.28 4.27
N ASN A 141 -5.63 -8.41 3.97
CA ASN A 141 -5.04 -9.40 3.06
C ASN A 141 -5.97 -9.69 1.90
N GLY A 142 -5.39 -10.14 0.79
CA GLY A 142 -6.17 -10.48 -0.37
C GLY A 142 -5.40 -10.43 -1.67
N MET A 143 -6.16 -10.23 -2.73
CA MET A 143 -5.70 -10.26 -4.11
C MET A 143 -6.34 -9.12 -4.89
N ILE A 144 -5.52 -8.39 -5.64
CA ILE A 144 -5.97 -7.36 -6.57
C ILE A 144 -5.82 -7.90 -7.98
N SER A 145 -6.95 -8.08 -8.67
CA SER A 145 -6.96 -8.41 -10.10
C SER A 145 -7.37 -7.19 -10.91
N ILE A 146 -6.62 -6.93 -11.99
CA ILE A 146 -6.90 -5.89 -12.99
C ILE A 146 -7.01 -6.60 -14.34
N PRO A 147 -8.21 -7.05 -14.76
CA PRO A 147 -8.38 -7.97 -15.90
C PRO A 147 -7.81 -7.49 -17.24
N GLU A 148 -7.66 -6.17 -17.39
CA GLU A 148 -7.06 -5.55 -18.58
C GLU A 148 -5.53 -5.78 -18.67
N ILE A 149 -4.88 -6.11 -17.55
CA ILE A 149 -3.45 -6.36 -17.43
C ILE A 149 -3.20 -7.88 -17.47
N LYS A 150 -3.21 -8.45 -18.68
CA LYS A 150 -3.09 -9.92 -18.91
C LYS A 150 -1.79 -10.59 -18.44
N ILE A 151 -0.81 -9.83 -17.97
CA ILE A 151 0.55 -10.32 -17.63
C ILE A 151 0.71 -10.48 -16.12
N ILE A 152 0.08 -9.58 -15.36
CA ILE A 152 -0.01 -9.60 -13.91
C ILE A 152 -1.48 -9.85 -13.62
N ASN A 153 -1.88 -11.12 -13.63
CA ASN A 153 -3.29 -11.44 -13.40
C ASN A 153 -3.68 -11.04 -11.97
N ASP A 154 -2.85 -11.42 -11.00
CA ASP A 154 -3.19 -11.33 -9.59
C ASP A 154 -2.01 -10.83 -8.74
N PHE A 155 -2.24 -9.70 -8.07
CA PHE A 155 -1.33 -9.11 -7.09
C PHE A 155 -1.79 -9.56 -5.70
N ILE A 156 -1.03 -10.44 -5.05
CA ILE A 156 -1.33 -10.94 -3.72
C ILE A 156 -0.68 -10.01 -2.71
N PHE A 157 -1.40 -9.67 -1.64
CA PHE A 157 -0.88 -8.80 -0.60
C PHE A 157 -1.38 -9.17 0.80
N ASP A 158 -0.55 -8.89 1.80
CA ASP A 158 -0.89 -8.98 3.22
C ASP A 158 -0.25 -7.79 3.95
N PHE A 159 -1.11 -6.90 4.45
CA PHE A 159 -0.75 -5.68 5.15
C PHE A 159 -1.17 -5.78 6.62
N ASP A 160 -0.26 -5.45 7.53
CA ASP A 160 -0.50 -5.16 8.95
C ASP A 160 0.22 -3.85 9.32
N GLY A 161 -0.51 -2.92 9.92
CA GLY A 161 0.03 -1.61 10.25
C GLY A 161 -0.91 -0.75 11.06
N ARG A 162 -0.60 0.52 11.14
CA ARG A 162 -1.41 1.57 11.74
C ARG A 162 -1.75 2.61 10.68
N PHE A 163 -2.95 3.17 10.78
CA PHE A 163 -3.45 4.16 9.82
C PHE A 163 -3.95 5.39 10.56
N ASP A 164 -3.48 6.57 10.17
CA ASP A 164 -3.93 7.83 10.73
C ASP A 164 -4.17 8.86 9.61
N ILE A 165 -5.32 9.52 9.67
CA ILE A 165 -5.65 10.68 8.84
C ILE A 165 -5.68 11.89 9.76
N ASP A 166 -4.83 12.87 9.47
CA ASP A 166 -4.91 14.20 10.05
C ASP A 166 -5.19 15.27 8.98
N MET A 167 -5.06 16.55 9.35
CA MET A 167 -5.35 17.67 8.43
C MET A 167 -4.31 17.83 7.31
N ASN A 168 -3.14 17.20 7.42
CA ASN A 168 -1.98 17.42 6.57
C ASN A 168 -1.57 16.17 5.79
N SER A 169 -1.84 14.98 6.33
CA SER A 169 -1.38 13.72 5.74
C SER A 169 -2.29 12.53 6.08
N ILE A 170 -2.22 11.53 5.20
CA ILE A 170 -2.61 10.17 5.50
C ILE A 170 -1.32 9.39 5.76
N ASP A 171 -1.16 8.92 6.99
CA ASP A 171 0.01 8.18 7.46
C ASP A 171 -0.32 6.69 7.59
N LEU A 172 0.60 5.87 7.08
CA LEU A 172 0.63 4.42 7.19
C LEU A 172 1.94 4.03 7.89
N ASP A 173 1.85 3.68 9.17
CA ASP A 173 2.95 2.99 9.84
C ASP A 173 2.84 1.50 9.49
N VAL A 174 3.77 1.00 8.69
CA VAL A 174 3.78 -0.36 8.15
C VAL A 174 4.55 -1.25 9.11
N PHE A 175 3.86 -2.15 9.82
CA PHE A 175 4.53 -3.20 10.60
C PHE A 175 4.98 -4.33 9.66
N ARG A 176 4.11 -4.71 8.72
CA ARG A 176 4.42 -5.63 7.64
C ARG A 176 3.57 -5.32 6.42
N LEU A 177 4.19 -5.29 5.25
CA LEU A 177 3.50 -5.39 3.96
C LEU A 177 4.20 -6.47 3.16
N PHE A 178 3.51 -7.57 2.87
CA PHE A 178 3.95 -8.57 1.92
C PHE A 178 3.21 -8.37 0.60
N VAL A 179 3.94 -8.52 -0.50
CA VAL A 179 3.46 -8.40 -1.86
C VAL A 179 4.10 -9.50 -2.69
N SER A 180 3.29 -10.21 -3.49
CA SER A 180 3.80 -11.14 -4.49
C SER A 180 2.95 -11.07 -5.77
N LEU A 181 3.55 -11.48 -6.88
CA LEU A 181 2.84 -11.62 -8.15
C LEU A 181 2.63 -13.11 -8.39
N ASP A 182 1.37 -13.55 -8.47
CA ASP A 182 1.02 -14.99 -8.50
C ASP A 182 1.65 -15.76 -9.69
N SER A 183 2.10 -15.04 -10.73
CA SER A 183 2.73 -15.59 -11.94
C SER A 183 4.26 -15.52 -11.96
N THR A 184 4.92 -15.02 -10.92
CA THR A 184 6.37 -14.88 -10.88
C THR A 184 6.96 -15.32 -9.54
N GLU A 185 8.27 -15.54 -9.50
CA GLU A 185 9.01 -15.79 -8.24
C GLU A 185 9.27 -14.48 -7.46
N PHE A 186 8.71 -13.35 -7.91
CA PHE A 186 8.92 -12.06 -7.28
C PHE A 186 8.08 -11.93 -6.03
N ASP A 187 8.76 -11.69 -4.91
CA ASP A 187 8.12 -11.19 -3.71
C ASP A 187 8.85 -9.99 -3.12
N MET A 188 8.09 -9.20 -2.37
CA MET A 188 8.60 -8.05 -1.65
C MET A 188 7.94 -8.01 -0.28
N GLN A 189 8.74 -7.72 0.73
CA GLN A 189 8.25 -7.49 2.08
C GLN A 189 8.80 -6.16 2.60
N LEU A 190 7.93 -5.24 3.00
CA LEU A 190 8.29 -4.09 3.82
C LEU A 190 8.02 -4.39 5.29
N VAL A 191 8.90 -3.91 6.17
CA VAL A 191 8.84 -4.10 7.63
C VAL A 191 9.24 -2.80 8.31
N ASP A 192 8.55 -2.43 9.37
CA ASP A 192 8.83 -1.24 10.20
C ASP A 192 9.08 0.04 9.37
N SER A 193 8.27 0.22 8.33
CA SER A 193 8.37 1.33 7.39
C SER A 193 7.30 2.38 7.65
N LYS A 194 7.49 3.61 7.18
CA LYS A 194 6.46 4.66 7.27
C LYS A 194 6.20 5.30 5.92
N ILE A 195 4.96 5.21 5.45
CA ILE A 195 4.49 5.83 4.21
C ILE A 195 3.52 6.95 4.57
N SER A 196 3.78 8.15 4.06
CA SER A 196 2.93 9.32 4.22
C SER A 196 2.45 9.81 2.87
N LEU A 197 1.14 9.90 2.69
CA LEU A 197 0.49 10.55 1.56
C LEU A 197 0.11 11.97 1.98
N LEU A 198 0.80 12.96 1.39
CA LEU A 198 0.57 14.38 1.60
C LEU A 198 -0.10 14.98 0.34
N PRO A 199 -0.70 16.18 0.43
CA PRO A 199 -1.20 16.87 -0.75
C PRO A 199 -0.11 17.00 -1.80
N GLY A 200 -0.31 16.34 -2.95
CA GLY A 200 0.61 16.43 -4.07
C GLY A 200 1.84 15.52 -4.04
N LYS A 201 2.01 14.69 -3.01
CA LYS A 201 3.20 13.82 -2.88
C LYS A 201 3.02 12.61 -1.97
N ILE A 202 3.80 11.57 -2.23
CA ILE A 202 3.99 10.39 -1.37
C ILE A 202 5.44 10.38 -0.88
N VAL A 203 5.63 10.07 0.39
CA VAL A 203 6.95 10.01 1.01
C VAL A 203 7.08 8.75 1.86
N CYS A 204 8.19 8.04 1.71
CA CYS A 204 8.61 6.95 2.56
C CYS A 204 10.06 7.24 2.98
N ASN A 205 10.26 7.81 4.18
CA ASN A 205 11.59 8.22 4.64
C ASN A 205 12.39 7.07 5.28
N ASN A 206 11.70 6.02 5.71
CA ASN A 206 12.31 4.86 6.32
C ASN A 206 11.69 3.63 5.66
N LEU A 207 12.21 3.30 4.48
CA LEU A 207 11.92 2.06 3.79
C LEU A 207 12.86 1.00 4.37
N ASN A 208 12.31 -0.11 4.80
CA ASN A 208 13.05 -1.27 5.26
C ASN A 208 12.29 -2.53 4.90
N GLY A 209 13.00 -3.59 4.51
CA GLY A 209 12.35 -4.76 3.95
C GLY A 209 13.29 -5.70 3.21
N HIS A 210 12.71 -6.53 2.36
CA HIS A 210 13.41 -7.44 1.48
C HIS A 210 12.71 -7.49 0.12
N ILE A 211 13.47 -7.68 -0.95
CA ILE A 211 12.98 -8.14 -2.25
C ILE A 211 13.56 -9.53 -2.44
N ASP A 212 12.70 -10.53 -2.60
CA ASP A 212 13.09 -11.94 -2.54
C ASP A 212 13.92 -12.21 -1.27
N SER A 213 15.14 -12.74 -1.41
CA SER A 213 16.06 -12.98 -0.29
C SER A 213 16.97 -11.79 0.07
N LEU A 214 16.87 -10.66 -0.64
CA LEU A 214 17.78 -9.52 -0.49
C LEU A 214 17.17 -8.44 0.39
N GLY A 215 17.86 -8.11 1.48
CA GLY A 215 17.50 -6.96 2.31
C GLY A 215 17.54 -5.66 1.52
N LEU A 216 16.61 -4.78 1.85
CA LEU A 216 16.38 -3.51 1.18
C LEU A 216 16.13 -2.44 2.24
N SER A 217 16.83 -1.33 2.15
CA SER A 217 16.55 -0.15 2.96
C SER A 217 16.69 1.13 2.15
N GLY A 218 16.13 2.23 2.65
CA GLY A 218 16.33 3.54 2.04
C GLY A 218 15.12 4.45 2.14
N GLN A 219 14.91 5.25 1.10
CA GLN A 219 13.84 6.23 1.04
C GLN A 219 13.27 6.37 -0.37
N PHE A 220 11.99 6.70 -0.42
CA PHE A 220 11.24 6.93 -1.64
C PHE A 220 10.43 8.22 -1.52
N PHE A 221 10.37 8.96 -2.62
CA PHE A 221 9.62 10.19 -2.75
C PHE A 221 8.98 10.23 -4.14
N TYR A 222 7.71 10.62 -4.21
CA TYR A 222 7.04 10.92 -5.46
C TYR A 222 6.17 12.16 -5.30
N SER A 223 6.23 13.09 -6.26
CA SER A 223 5.47 14.35 -6.26
C SER A 223 4.84 14.59 -7.62
N TRP A 224 3.61 15.10 -7.63
CA TRP A 224 2.83 15.45 -8.82
C TRP A 224 2.29 16.90 -8.81
N LEU A 225 2.82 17.78 -7.95
CA LEU A 225 2.33 19.16 -7.80
C LEU A 225 2.58 20.05 -9.02
N ASP A 226 3.79 20.00 -9.59
CA ASP A 226 4.19 20.83 -10.74
C ASP A 226 4.49 19.96 -11.96
N LYS A 227 5.38 18.99 -11.74
CA LYS A 227 5.79 17.96 -12.69
C LYS A 227 5.91 16.69 -11.88
N ASP A 228 5.65 15.57 -12.54
CA ASP A 228 5.95 14.29 -11.93
C ASP A 228 7.44 14.21 -11.61
N GLU A 229 7.77 13.98 -10.34
CA GLU A 229 9.12 13.79 -9.87
C GLU A 229 9.14 12.62 -8.90
N MET A 230 9.92 11.60 -9.23
CA MET A 230 10.24 10.48 -8.36
C MET A 230 11.70 10.57 -7.93
N LYS A 231 11.98 10.34 -6.66
CA LYS A 231 13.32 10.17 -6.11
C LYS A 231 13.38 8.91 -5.27
N MET A 232 14.48 8.18 -5.39
CA MET A 232 14.65 6.91 -4.71
C MET A 232 16.11 6.74 -4.36
N ASP A 233 16.39 6.57 -3.08
CA ASP A 233 17.71 6.22 -2.57
C ASP A 233 17.57 4.88 -1.87
N LEU A 234 18.20 3.84 -2.42
CA LEU A 234 18.10 2.47 -1.93
C LEU A 234 19.48 1.89 -1.64
N PHE A 235 19.54 1.12 -0.57
CA PHE A 235 20.60 0.19 -0.28
C PHE A 235 20.04 -1.23 -0.36
N ILE A 236 20.68 -2.07 -1.15
CA ILE A 236 20.37 -3.50 -1.28
C ILE A 236 21.52 -4.26 -0.64
N ASP A 237 21.16 -5.14 0.29
CA ASP A 237 22.08 -5.97 1.05
C ASP A 237 22.92 -6.86 0.13
N LYS A 238 23.96 -7.42 0.76
CA LYS A 238 24.95 -8.30 0.14
C LYS A 238 24.28 -9.49 -0.59
N TYR A 239 24.34 -9.48 -1.92
CA TYR A 239 24.02 -10.62 -2.77
C TYR A 239 25.23 -11.54 -2.91
N GLU A 240 25.09 -12.83 -2.56
CA GLU A 240 26.13 -13.83 -2.78
C GLU A 240 26.02 -14.44 -4.17
N ILE A 241 27.04 -14.25 -5.00
CA ILE A 241 27.05 -14.79 -6.36
C ILE A 241 27.31 -16.30 -6.28
N PRO A 242 26.45 -17.16 -6.87
CA PRO A 242 26.60 -18.61 -6.79
C PRO A 242 27.99 -19.06 -7.27
N LYS A 243 28.66 -19.90 -6.47
CA LYS A 243 30.01 -20.39 -6.79
C LYS A 243 30.08 -21.09 -8.16
N THR A 244 28.99 -21.75 -8.55
CA THR A 244 28.81 -22.41 -9.86
C THR A 244 29.02 -21.45 -11.03
N PHE A 245 28.71 -20.17 -10.88
CA PHE A 245 28.96 -19.16 -11.92
C PHE A 245 30.46 -19.02 -12.22
N PHE A 246 31.32 -19.22 -11.22
CA PHE A 246 32.77 -19.07 -11.33
C PHE A 246 33.52 -20.37 -11.60
N GLU A 247 32.84 -21.53 -11.58
CA GLU A 247 33.49 -22.84 -11.80
C GLU A 247 34.10 -22.95 -13.21
N SER A 248 33.59 -22.18 -14.18
CA SER A 248 34.14 -22.11 -15.54
C SER A 248 35.22 -21.03 -15.72
N LEU A 249 35.47 -20.19 -14.70
CA LEU A 249 36.42 -19.09 -14.78
C LEU A 249 37.76 -19.46 -14.13
N PRO A 250 38.91 -19.21 -14.80
CA PRO A 250 40.23 -19.63 -14.33
C PRO A 250 40.71 -18.94 -13.05
N LEU A 251 40.02 -17.87 -12.61
CA LEU A 251 40.29 -17.16 -11.36
C LEU A 251 38.97 -17.06 -10.60
N GLN A 252 38.88 -17.67 -9.41
CA GLN A 252 37.76 -17.43 -8.49
C GLN A 252 37.78 -15.94 -8.14
N PRO A 253 36.82 -15.16 -8.63
CA PRO A 253 36.97 -13.72 -8.55
C PRO A 253 36.68 -13.21 -7.15
N LYS A 254 37.22 -12.02 -6.87
CA LYS A 254 36.88 -11.17 -5.72
C LYS A 254 35.41 -10.71 -5.70
N PHE A 255 34.54 -11.25 -6.56
CA PHE A 255 33.13 -10.88 -6.75
C PHE A 255 32.17 -11.79 -5.96
N SER A 256 32.65 -12.56 -4.99
CA SER A 256 31.82 -13.57 -4.29
C SER A 256 30.56 -12.99 -3.64
N ALA A 257 30.58 -11.70 -3.34
CA ALA A 257 29.38 -10.99 -2.95
C ALA A 257 29.44 -9.48 -3.23
N LEU A 258 28.27 -8.86 -3.39
CA LEU A 258 28.12 -7.45 -3.76
C LEU A 258 27.00 -6.78 -2.97
N GLU A 259 27.28 -5.58 -2.47
CA GLU A 259 26.31 -4.64 -1.92
C GLU A 259 26.04 -3.55 -2.97
N THR A 260 24.80 -3.04 -3.01
CA THR A 260 24.38 -2.09 -4.05
C THR A 260 23.72 -0.86 -3.44
N GLU A 261 24.24 0.31 -3.77
CA GLU A 261 23.58 1.60 -3.51
C GLU A 261 23.04 2.16 -4.83
N ILE A 262 21.79 2.62 -4.82
CA ILE A 262 21.08 3.14 -5.98
C ILE A 262 20.50 4.50 -5.62
N HIS A 263 20.83 5.51 -6.42
CA HIS A 263 20.25 6.85 -6.34
C HIS A 263 19.59 7.16 -7.67
N ILE A 264 18.25 7.27 -7.71
CA ILE A 264 17.48 7.51 -8.94
C ILE A 264 16.61 8.76 -8.76
N GLN A 265 16.58 9.58 -9.80
CA GLN A 265 15.62 10.64 -10.01
C GLN A 265 14.90 10.41 -11.35
N SER A 266 13.58 10.66 -11.40
CA SER A 266 12.80 10.41 -12.60
C SER A 266 11.64 11.38 -12.77
N ASP A 267 11.33 11.70 -14.03
CA ASP A 267 10.08 12.36 -14.44
C ASP A 267 9.02 11.35 -14.92
N LEU A 268 9.17 10.07 -14.53
CA LEU A 268 8.39 8.90 -14.95
C LEU A 268 8.64 8.46 -16.41
N LYS A 269 9.14 9.34 -17.26
CA LYS A 269 9.53 9.00 -18.62
C LYS A 269 10.99 8.59 -18.69
N ASN A 270 11.86 9.33 -18.02
CA ASN A 270 13.29 9.13 -17.96
C ASN A 270 13.66 8.90 -16.50
N PHE A 271 14.50 7.92 -16.24
CA PHE A 271 15.05 7.59 -14.94
C PHE A 271 16.55 7.77 -15.06
N GLU A 272 17.13 8.65 -14.26
CA GLU A 272 18.56 8.92 -14.26
C GLU A 272 19.08 8.79 -12.84
N GLY A 273 20.29 8.23 -12.72
CA GLY A 273 20.80 7.91 -11.41
C GLY A 273 22.25 7.49 -11.40
N ASN A 274 22.71 7.19 -10.19
CA ASN A 274 24.00 6.56 -9.95
C ASN A 274 23.78 5.22 -9.25
N ILE A 275 24.60 4.25 -9.61
CA ILE A 275 24.70 2.96 -8.94
C ILE A 275 26.13 2.80 -8.43
N THR A 276 26.27 2.38 -7.18
CA THR A 276 27.54 1.98 -6.58
C THR A 276 27.46 0.52 -6.20
N LEU A 277 28.41 -0.27 -6.66
CA LEU A 277 28.58 -1.67 -6.26
C LEU A 277 29.85 -1.77 -5.43
N SER A 278 29.74 -2.36 -4.25
CA SER A 278 30.88 -2.52 -3.35
C SER A 278 30.96 -3.91 -2.75
N ASN A 279 32.13 -4.25 -2.19
CA ASN A 279 32.26 -5.45 -1.35
C ASN A 279 33.37 -5.34 -0.30
N HIS A 280 33.35 -6.28 0.64
CA HIS A 280 34.31 -6.39 1.75
C HIS A 280 35.78 -6.63 1.33
N LEU A 281 36.05 -6.96 0.07
CA LEU A 281 37.40 -7.19 -0.45
C LEU A 281 38.02 -5.92 -1.08
N GLY A 282 37.34 -4.77 -0.93
CA GLY A 282 37.81 -3.46 -1.37
C GLY A 282 37.40 -3.10 -2.80
N LEU A 283 36.48 -3.85 -3.42
CA LEU A 283 35.85 -3.42 -4.66
C LEU A 283 34.91 -2.25 -4.35
N SER A 284 35.05 -1.16 -5.10
CA SER A 284 34.10 -0.05 -5.12
C SER A 284 34.04 0.48 -6.54
N THR A 285 33.00 0.11 -7.28
CA THR A 285 32.76 0.61 -8.63
C THR A 285 31.47 1.42 -8.64
N SER A 286 31.50 2.57 -9.29
CA SER A 286 30.32 3.41 -9.43
C SER A 286 30.12 3.83 -10.87
N GLY A 287 28.90 4.24 -11.16
CA GLY A 287 28.65 5.12 -12.28
C GLY A 287 27.17 5.26 -12.56
N LYS A 288 26.83 5.53 -13.82
CA LYS A 288 25.52 6.07 -14.17
C LYS A 288 24.57 4.97 -14.61
N ILE A 289 23.32 5.12 -14.21
CA ILE A 289 22.19 4.40 -14.76
C ILE A 289 21.25 5.40 -15.43
N SER A 290 20.84 5.12 -16.66
CA SER A 290 19.74 5.80 -17.30
C SER A 290 18.78 4.80 -17.91
N LEU A 291 17.48 5.00 -17.66
CA LEU A 291 16.42 4.24 -18.29
C LEU A 291 15.39 5.19 -18.91
N THR A 292 14.92 4.86 -20.11
CA THR A 292 13.79 5.53 -20.74
C THR A 292 12.61 4.59 -20.83
N ASN A 293 11.49 5.03 -20.27
CA ASN A 293 10.22 4.36 -20.26
C ASN A 293 9.41 4.76 -21.50
N PHE A 294 9.31 3.85 -22.47
CA PHE A 294 8.46 3.99 -23.65
C PHE A 294 7.15 3.22 -23.46
N ASP A 295 6.14 3.48 -24.28
CA ASP A 295 4.82 2.82 -24.16
C ASP A 295 4.94 1.28 -24.09
N ASN A 296 5.80 0.70 -24.92
CA ASN A 296 5.91 -0.76 -25.12
C ASN A 296 7.21 -1.39 -24.60
N PHE A 297 8.18 -0.60 -24.12
CA PHE A 297 9.45 -1.13 -23.59
C PHE A 297 10.12 -0.16 -22.62
N VAL A 298 11.03 -0.68 -21.80
CA VAL A 298 11.96 0.14 -21.02
C VAL A 298 13.34 -0.06 -21.64
N SER A 299 13.95 1.04 -22.07
CA SER A 299 15.32 1.04 -22.55
C SER A 299 16.24 1.29 -21.36
N ILE A 300 17.24 0.43 -21.16
CA ILE A 300 18.40 0.77 -20.32
C ILE A 300 19.39 1.44 -21.26
N ASP A 301 19.40 2.76 -21.23
CA ASP A 301 20.17 3.59 -22.16
C ASP A 301 21.66 3.56 -21.82
N GLU A 302 22.00 3.56 -20.53
CA GLU A 302 23.38 3.41 -20.07
C GLU A 302 23.41 2.78 -18.68
N ILE A 303 24.12 1.65 -18.50
CA ILE A 303 24.72 1.29 -17.21
C ILE A 303 26.22 1.33 -17.41
N LYS A 304 26.87 2.31 -16.81
CA LYS A 304 28.32 2.48 -16.91
C LYS A 304 28.95 2.39 -15.53
N LEU A 305 29.73 1.35 -15.31
CA LEU A 305 30.47 1.11 -14.08
C LEU A 305 31.96 1.32 -14.36
N LYS A 306 32.63 2.13 -13.53
CA LYS A 306 34.07 2.34 -13.60
C LYS A 306 34.74 1.86 -12.31
N GLY A 307 35.69 0.95 -12.45
CA GLY A 307 36.66 0.61 -11.42
C GLY A 307 38.07 1.09 -11.81
N ASP A 308 39.05 0.81 -10.96
CA ASP A 308 40.42 1.34 -11.09
C ASP A 308 41.08 1.06 -12.45
N ASN A 309 40.87 -0.15 -12.99
CA ASN A 309 41.57 -0.62 -14.19
C ASN A 309 40.61 -1.08 -15.31
N ALA A 310 39.29 -0.95 -15.13
CA ALA A 310 38.31 -1.43 -16.10
C ALA A 310 37.01 -0.63 -16.05
N SER A 311 36.36 -0.51 -17.20
CA SER A 311 35.00 0.03 -17.31
C SER A 311 34.09 -1.00 -17.94
N LEU A 312 32.93 -1.22 -17.34
CA LEU A 312 31.84 -2.01 -17.90
C LEU A 312 30.75 -1.06 -18.38
N SER A 313 30.35 -1.21 -19.65
CA SER A 313 29.24 -0.46 -20.24
C SER A 313 28.24 -1.46 -20.77
N ILE A 314 27.01 -1.40 -20.27
CA ILE A 314 25.91 -2.28 -20.67
C ILE A 314 24.80 -1.40 -21.24
N MET A 315 24.31 -1.76 -22.43
CA MET A 315 23.08 -1.22 -23.01
C MET A 315 22.16 -2.41 -23.25
N VAL A 316 20.95 -2.37 -22.68
CA VAL A 316 20.00 -3.48 -22.75
C VAL A 316 18.62 -2.93 -23.07
N TYR A 317 17.95 -3.54 -24.05
CA TYR A 317 16.56 -3.26 -24.34
C TYR A 317 15.69 -4.30 -23.65
N ILE A 318 14.96 -3.88 -22.61
CA ILE A 318 13.99 -4.74 -21.94
C ILE A 318 12.63 -4.45 -22.56
N ARG A 319 12.19 -5.34 -23.46
CA ARG A 319 10.82 -5.30 -23.97
C ARG A 319 9.88 -5.39 -22.76
N LYS A 320 8.95 -4.44 -22.60
CA LYS A 320 7.96 -4.55 -21.54
C LYS A 320 7.15 -5.79 -21.87
N MET A 321 7.31 -6.84 -21.09
CA MET A 321 6.18 -7.71 -20.82
C MET A 321 5.30 -6.89 -19.87
N VAL A 322 4.50 -5.99 -20.49
CA VAL A 322 3.64 -4.96 -19.88
C VAL A 322 3.47 -5.14 -18.37
N SER A 323 4.29 -4.41 -17.61
CA SER A 323 4.18 -4.23 -16.17
C SER A 323 4.22 -2.74 -15.86
N LEU A 324 3.35 -2.36 -14.93
CA LEU A 324 2.90 -1.02 -14.62
C LEU A 324 3.72 -0.47 -13.45
N ILE A 325 4.39 0.67 -13.65
CA ILE A 325 4.63 1.59 -12.53
C ILE A 325 4.03 2.98 -12.80
N LEU A 326 3.68 3.38 -14.04
CA LEU A 326 3.46 4.81 -14.33
C LEU A 326 2.30 5.17 -15.25
N GLN A 327 1.18 4.44 -15.15
CA GLN A 327 -0.07 4.84 -15.81
C GLN A 327 -1.20 5.02 -14.80
N LEU A 328 -0.88 5.63 -13.65
CA LEU A 328 -1.87 6.13 -12.69
C LEU A 328 -2.28 7.59 -12.97
N ASN A 329 -1.96 8.13 -14.15
CA ASN A 329 -2.48 9.41 -14.65
C ASN A 329 -3.36 9.19 -15.87
#